data_AF-A0A8X6TME4-F1
#
_entry.id   AF-A0A8X6TME4-F1
#
_cell.length_a   1.000
_cell.length_b   1.000
_cell.length_c   1.000
_cell.angle_alpha   90.00
_cell.angle_beta   90.00
_cell.angle_gamma   90.00
#
_symmetry.space_group_name_H-M   'P 1'
#
loop_
_entity.id
_entity.type
_entity.pdbx_description
1 polymer ?
#
loop_
_entity_poly.entity_id
_entity_poly.type
_entity_poly.pdbx_seq_one_letter_code
_entity_poly.pdbx_strand_id
1 'polypeptide(L)'
;MEMKQPILNKVCTLYIDNWYSSPSLFLKLLKYDTNAFGTVKKNGKNMPKLLASLKLEKREVKIVSCRGIMTSKWKDKKDVYILITKHSNADFVDTGKKRKTKDGIRIFEDILCYRLQ
;
A
#
# COMPACT_ATOMS: atom_id res chain seq x y z
N MET A 1 1.42 -40.30 -10.79
CA MET A 1 2.31 -39.33 -10.10
C MET A 1 2.43 -38.12 -11.00
N GLU A 2 1.66 -37.06 -10.74
CA GLU A 2 1.73 -35.81 -11.50
C GLU A 2 2.68 -34.85 -10.79
N MET A 3 3.77 -34.51 -11.47
CA MET A 3 4.72 -33.48 -11.05
C MET A 3 4.01 -32.12 -11.11
N LYS A 4 3.63 -31.59 -9.95
CA LYS A 4 3.23 -30.18 -9.86
C LYS A 4 4.45 -29.33 -10.21
N GLN A 5 4.30 -28.53 -11.27
CA GLN A 5 5.29 -27.59 -11.78
C GLN A 5 5.96 -26.82 -10.63
N PRO A 6 7.25 -26.46 -10.75
CA PRO A 6 7.90 -25.66 -9.73
C PRO A 6 7.12 -24.37 -9.57
N ILE A 7 6.79 -24.01 -8.33
CA ILE A 7 6.33 -22.66 -7.95
C ILE A 7 7.54 -21.74 -8.17
N LEU A 8 7.85 -21.50 -9.44
CA LEU A 8 9.02 -20.76 -9.89
C LEU A 8 8.65 -19.29 -9.77
N ASN A 9 9.33 -18.59 -8.86
CA ASN A 9 9.25 -17.13 -8.63
C ASN A 9 8.07 -16.61 -7.78
N LYS A 10 7.79 -17.21 -6.62
CA LYS A 10 7.03 -16.46 -5.59
C LYS A 10 7.93 -15.42 -4.92
N VAL A 11 7.94 -14.21 -5.47
CA VAL A 11 8.39 -13.04 -4.70
C VAL A 11 7.49 -12.94 -3.47
N CYS A 12 8.09 -13.03 -2.27
CA CYS A 12 7.35 -12.89 -1.02
C CYS A 12 7.02 -11.40 -0.81
N THR A 13 5.73 -11.10 -0.57
CA THR A 13 5.29 -9.75 -0.19
C THR A 13 5.10 -9.68 1.31
N LEU A 14 5.89 -8.83 1.96
CA LEU A 14 5.80 -8.55 3.39
C LEU A 14 4.74 -7.48 3.67
N TYR A 15 3.86 -7.76 4.63
CA TYR A 15 2.94 -6.76 5.17
C TYR A 15 3.53 -6.20 6.47
N ILE A 16 3.81 -4.90 6.48
CA ILE A 16 4.58 -4.25 7.54
C ILE A 16 3.66 -3.35 8.36
N ASP A 17 3.74 -3.48 9.69
CA ASP A 17 3.06 -2.57 10.61
C ASP A 17 3.51 -1.12 10.40
N ASN A 18 2.60 -0.18 10.68
CA ASN A 18 2.87 1.25 10.61
C ASN A 18 4.06 1.71 11.47
N TRP A 19 4.34 1.01 12.58
CA TRP A 19 5.48 1.32 13.43
C TRP A 19 6.83 1.14 12.73
N TYR A 20 6.95 0.12 11.88
CA TYR A 20 8.19 -0.22 11.18
C TYR A 20 8.25 0.34 9.75
N SER A 21 7.10 0.73 9.19
CA SER A 21 6.98 1.21 7.82
C SER A 21 7.70 2.55 7.59
N SER A 22 8.70 2.54 6.72
CA SER A 22 9.42 3.75 6.29
C SER A 22 9.94 3.61 4.86
N PRO A 23 10.07 4.71 4.09
CA PRO A 23 10.61 4.64 2.72
C PRO A 23 12.00 4.00 2.66
N SER A 24 12.84 4.25 3.69
CA SER A 24 14.18 3.66 3.76
C SER A 24 14.16 2.16 3.98
N LEU A 25 13.22 1.61 4.78
CA LEU A 25 13.07 0.17 4.94
C LEU A 25 12.62 -0.48 3.62
N PHE A 26 11.63 0.11 2.97
CA PHE A 26 11.11 -0.41 1.70
C PHE A 26 12.18 -0.40 0.60
N LEU A 27 13.08 0.60 0.58
CA LEU A 27 14.20 0.62 -0.36
C LEU A 27 15.19 -0.52 -0.09
N LYS A 28 15.40 -0.87 1.18
CA LYS A 28 16.26 -2.00 1.54
C LYS A 28 15.61 -3.31 1.11
N LEU A 29 14.32 -3.52 1.41
CA LEU A 29 13.59 -4.74 1.03
C LEU A 29 13.59 -4.94 -0.48
N LEU A 30 13.38 -3.87 -1.26
CA LEU A 30 13.44 -3.92 -2.71
C LEU A 30 14.82 -4.33 -3.24
N LYS A 31 15.92 -3.96 -2.57
CA LYS A 31 17.28 -4.41 -2.95
C LYS A 31 17.52 -5.90 -2.72
N TYR A 32 16.74 -6.53 -1.87
CA TYR A 32 16.78 -7.97 -1.59
C TYR A 32 15.64 -8.71 -2.29
N ASP A 33 15.12 -8.15 -3.39
CA ASP A 33 14.02 -8.71 -4.19
C ASP A 33 12.80 -9.10 -3.33
N THR A 34 12.56 -8.36 -2.24
CA THR A 34 11.46 -8.57 -1.33
C THR A 34 10.42 -7.48 -1.53
N ASN A 35 9.20 -7.89 -1.85
CA ASN A 35 8.08 -6.97 -1.95
C ASN A 35 7.61 -6.57 -0.56
N ALA A 36 7.10 -5.36 -0.44
CA ALA A 36 6.57 -4.86 0.80
C ALA A 36 5.35 -3.97 0.57
N PHE A 37 4.41 -4.09 1.49
CA PHE A 37 3.23 -3.25 1.61
C PHE A 37 3.07 -2.82 3.06
N GLY A 38 2.74 -1.55 3.30
CA GLY A 38 2.50 -1.07 4.67
C GLY A 38 1.88 0.30 4.72
N THR A 39 1.12 0.56 5.78
CA THR A 39 0.65 1.92 6.08
C THR A 39 1.77 2.72 6.73
N VAL A 40 1.84 4.03 6.48
CA VAL A 40 2.89 4.89 7.03
C VAL A 40 2.29 6.15 7.65
N LYS A 41 2.95 6.69 8.68
CA LYS A 41 2.57 7.97 9.28
C LYS A 41 2.89 9.13 8.32
N LYS A 42 2.00 10.12 8.26
CA LYS A 42 2.20 11.38 7.48
C LYS A 42 3.56 12.02 7.74
N ASN A 43 3.94 12.11 9.02
CA ASN A 43 5.18 12.74 9.47
C ASN A 43 6.34 11.74 9.58
N GLY A 44 6.25 10.60 8.88
CA GLY A 44 7.31 9.61 8.82
C GLY A 44 8.57 10.18 8.18
N LYS A 45 9.73 9.73 8.65
CA LYS A 45 11.02 10.13 8.09
C LYS A 45 11.07 9.78 6.59
N ASN A 46 11.58 10.69 5.77
CA ASN A 46 11.73 10.54 4.32
C ASN A 46 10.42 10.45 3.51
N MET A 47 9.27 10.87 4.08
CA MET A 47 8.01 10.93 3.34
C MET A 47 8.01 12.05 2.28
N PRO A 48 7.38 11.86 1.11
CA PRO A 48 7.28 12.89 0.08
C PRO A 48 6.48 14.09 0.60
N LYS A 49 7.14 15.24 0.75
CA LYS A 49 6.49 16.49 1.22
C LYS A 49 5.33 16.90 0.31
N LEU A 50 5.43 16.62 -1.00
CA LEU A 50 4.38 16.87 -1.99
C LEU A 50 3.05 16.20 -1.61
N LEU A 51 3.08 14.96 -1.12
CA LEU A 51 1.86 14.27 -0.71
C LEU A 51 1.28 14.87 0.58
N ALA A 52 2.14 15.30 1.50
CA ALA A 52 1.71 15.87 2.77
C ALA A 52 0.97 17.21 2.61
N SER A 53 1.35 18.03 1.62
CA SER A 53 0.72 19.32 1.33
C SER A 53 -0.53 19.22 0.46
N LEU A 54 -0.67 18.16 -0.33
CA LEU A 54 -1.80 17.96 -1.23
C LEU A 54 -3.11 17.86 -0.45
N LYS A 55 -4.11 18.70 -0.78
CA LYS A 55 -5.48 18.50 -0.32
C LYS A 55 -6.19 17.61 -1.34
N LEU A 56 -6.77 16.53 -0.86
CA LEU A 56 -7.52 15.57 -1.66
C LEU A 56 -8.98 15.64 -1.28
N GLU A 57 -9.85 15.58 -2.27
CA GLU A 57 -11.28 15.36 -2.06
C GLU A 57 -11.53 13.94 -1.57
N LYS A 58 -12.68 13.74 -0.92
CA LYS A 58 -13.06 12.43 -0.39
C LYS A 58 -13.07 11.40 -1.52
N ARG A 59 -12.39 10.27 -1.31
CA ARG A 59 -12.16 9.16 -2.26
C ARG A 59 -11.10 9.40 -3.32
N GLU A 60 -10.47 10.57 -3.36
CA GLU A 60 -9.34 10.77 -4.25
C GLU A 60 -8.10 10.04 -3.73
N VAL A 61 -7.29 9.59 -4.68
CA VAL A 61 -5.96 9.06 -4.43
C VAL A 61 -4.94 9.87 -5.21
N LYS A 62 -3.80 10.14 -4.57
CA LYS A 62 -2.59 10.53 -5.27
C LYS A 62 -1.51 9.50 -5.04
N ILE A 63 -0.85 9.10 -6.11
CA ILE A 63 0.26 8.17 -6.08
C ILE A 63 1.50 8.90 -6.59
N VAL A 64 2.61 8.73 -5.91
CA VAL A 64 3.93 9.21 -6.33
C VAL A 64 4.89 8.03 -6.26
N SER A 65 5.64 7.80 -7.32
CA SER A 65 6.66 6.77 -7.38
C SER A 65 8.06 7.38 -7.37
N CYS A 66 8.98 6.79 -6.61
CA CYS A 66 10.39 7.16 -6.60
C CYS A 66 11.24 5.92 -6.31
N ARG A 67 12.31 5.69 -7.09
CA ARG A 67 13.30 4.63 -6.87
C ARG A 67 12.69 3.23 -6.65
N GLY A 68 11.67 2.88 -7.43
CA GLY A 68 11.00 1.58 -7.35
C GLY A 68 10.06 1.40 -6.15
N ILE A 69 9.76 2.47 -5.42
CA ILE A 69 8.72 2.50 -4.38
C ILE A 69 7.62 3.45 -4.81
N MET A 70 6.38 3.06 -4.54
CA MET A 70 5.19 3.86 -4.68
C MET A 70 4.73 4.29 -3.29
N THR A 71 4.49 5.58 -3.12
CA THR A 71 3.82 6.15 -1.96
C THR A 71 2.46 6.66 -2.41
N SER A 72 1.39 6.18 -1.80
CA SER A 72 0.05 6.68 -2.06
C SER A 72 -0.49 7.46 -0.87
N LYS A 73 -1.28 8.49 -1.18
CA LYS A 73 -2.12 9.21 -0.23
C LYS A 73 -3.56 9.02 -0.67
N TRP A 74 -4.39 8.51 0.21
CA TRP A 74 -5.81 8.30 0.00
C TRP A 74 -6.61 9.10 1.01
N LYS A 75 -7.63 9.84 0.55
CA LYS A 75 -8.56 10.55 1.43
C LYS A 75 -9.81 9.73 1.67
N ASP A 76 -9.97 9.29 2.91
CA ASP A 76 -11.24 8.74 3.37
C ASP A 76 -11.90 9.64 4.42
N LYS A 77 -12.18 9.14 5.64
CA LYS A 77 -12.50 10.01 6.79
C LYS A 77 -11.27 10.81 7.22
N LYS A 78 -10.09 10.24 7.04
CA LYS A 78 -8.77 10.81 7.32
C LYS A 78 -7.85 10.51 6.15
N ASP A 79 -6.73 11.23 6.08
CA ASP A 79 -5.68 10.92 5.13
C ASP A 79 -4.99 9.63 5.56
N VAL A 80 -4.91 8.66 4.65
CA VAL A 80 -4.15 7.42 4.82
C VAL A 80 -2.98 7.46 3.86
N TYR A 81 -1.80 7.11 4.35
CA TYR A 81 -0.58 7.02 3.55
C TYR A 81 -0.11 5.57 3.52
N ILE A 82 0.32 5.13 2.35
CA ILE A 82 0.72 3.74 2.10
C ILE A 82 2.05 3.76 1.35
N LEU A 83 2.93 2.83 1.71
CA LEU A 83 4.14 2.51 0.99
C LEU A 83 4.01 1.13 0.36
N ILE A 84 4.45 1.02 -0.88
CA ILE A 84 4.34 -0.18 -1.69
C ILE A 84 5.61 -0.28 -2.56
N THR A 85 6.23 -1.44 -2.65
CA THR A 85 7.27 -1.70 -3.66
C THR A 85 6.62 -1.84 -5.04
N LYS A 86 7.24 -1.31 -6.11
CA LYS A 86 6.66 -1.22 -7.47
C LYS A 86 6.15 -2.56 -8.04
N HIS A 87 6.67 -3.69 -7.55
CA HIS A 87 6.24 -5.02 -7.98
C HIS A 87 5.00 -5.56 -7.22
N SER A 88 4.41 -4.80 -6.29
CA SER A 88 3.10 -5.12 -5.68
C SER A 88 1.99 -4.42 -6.45
N ASN A 89 0.88 -5.13 -6.69
CA ASN A 89 -0.29 -4.56 -7.34
C ASN A 89 -0.94 -3.50 -6.44
N ALA A 90 -1.28 -2.34 -7.01
CA ALA A 90 -1.87 -1.22 -6.28
C ALA A 90 -3.34 -1.03 -6.70
N ASP A 91 -4.11 -2.11 -6.65
CA ASP A 91 -5.51 -2.12 -7.11
C ASP A 91 -6.49 -1.78 -5.98
N PHE A 92 -7.59 -1.14 -6.34
CA PHE A 92 -8.69 -0.82 -5.42
C PHE A 92 -9.81 -1.83 -5.56
N VAL A 93 -10.28 -2.36 -4.43
CA VAL A 93 -11.42 -3.26 -4.36
C VAL A 93 -12.54 -2.64 -3.57
N ASP A 94 -13.78 -2.93 -3.98
CA ASP A 94 -14.94 -2.65 -3.15
C ASP A 94 -15.00 -3.69 -2.02
N THR A 95 -15.14 -3.21 -0.79
CA THR A 95 -15.23 -4.09 0.39
C THR A 95 -16.61 -4.71 0.57
N GLY A 96 -17.60 -4.36 -0.26
CA GLY A 96 -19.00 -4.75 -0.11
C GLY A 96 -19.71 -4.06 1.07
N LYS A 97 -18.97 -3.34 1.93
CA LYS A 97 -19.51 -2.59 3.05
C LYS A 97 -20.01 -1.23 2.59
N LYS A 98 -21.26 -0.92 2.93
CA LYS A 98 -21.87 0.39 2.69
C LYS A 98 -21.78 1.27 3.93
N ARG A 99 -21.59 2.58 3.72
CA ARG A 99 -21.71 3.58 4.80
C ARG A 99 -23.16 3.86 5.10
N LYS A 100 -23.42 4.54 6.24
CA LYS A 100 -24.72 5.19 6.51
C LYS A 100 -25.16 6.12 5.37
N THR A 101 -24.21 6.68 4.61
CA THR A 101 -24.44 7.50 3.40
C THR A 101 -24.74 6.70 2.13
N LYS A 102 -24.96 5.37 2.23
CA LYS A 102 -25.19 4.41 1.12
C LYS A 102 -24.04 4.23 0.11
N ASP A 103 -22.97 5.00 0.23
CA ASP A 103 -21.79 4.81 -0.60
C ASP A 103 -21.01 3.52 -0.27
N GLY A 104 -20.47 2.87 -1.30
CA GLY A 104 -19.51 1.77 -1.16
C GLY A 104 -18.16 2.23 -0.59
N ILE A 105 -17.52 1.34 0.16
CA ILE A 105 -16.18 1.56 0.72
C ILE A 105 -15.17 0.86 -0.19
N ARG A 106 -14.32 1.65 -0.85
CA ARG A 106 -13.17 1.16 -1.63
C ARG A 106 -11.89 1.29 -0.82
N ILE A 107 -11.07 0.26 -0.81
CA ILE A 107 -9.73 0.27 -0.22
C ILE A 107 -8.75 -0.41 -1.18
N PHE A 108 -7.45 -0.19 -1.00
CA PHE A 108 -6.46 -0.99 -1.70
C PHE A 108 -6.64 -2.48 -1.34
N GLU A 109 -6.56 -3.36 -2.33
CA GLU A 109 -6.68 -4.82 -2.18
C GLU A 109 -5.72 -5.34 -1.11
N ASP A 110 -4.47 -4.89 -1.14
CA ASP A 110 -3.45 -5.23 -0.15
C ASP A 110 -3.84 -4.81 1.28
N ILE A 111 -4.63 -3.73 1.47
CA ILE A 111 -5.18 -3.38 2.80
C ILE A 111 -6.28 -4.35 3.21
N LEU A 112 -7.10 -4.81 2.25
CA LEU A 112 -8.12 -5.81 2.54
C LEU A 112 -7.45 -7.10 3.01
N CYS A 113 -6.42 -7.57 2.29
CA CYS A 113 -5.61 -8.73 2.67
C CYS A 113 -5.01 -8.57 4.08
N TYR A 114 -4.41 -7.41 4.39
CA TYR A 114 -3.86 -7.14 5.71
C TYR A 114 -4.90 -7.16 6.85
N ARG A 115 -6.14 -6.74 6.59
CA ARG A 115 -7.21 -6.71 7.60
C ARG A 115 -7.90 -8.05 7.83
N LEU A 116 -7.63 -9.05 7.00
CA LEU A 116 -8.24 -10.38 7.05
C LEU A 116 -7.31 -11.44 7.68
N GLN A 117 -6.08 -11.08 8.04
CA GLN A 117 -5.16 -11.88 8.85
C GLN A 117 -5.37 -11.60 10.35
#